data_AF-K2B5N6-F1
#
_entry.id   AF-K2B5N6-F1
#
_cell.length_a   1.000
_cell.length_b   1.000
_cell.length_c   1.000
_cell.angle_alpha   90.00
_cell.angle_beta   90.00
_cell.angle_gamma   90.00
#
_symmetry.space_group_name_H-M   'P 1'
#
loop_
_entity.id
_entity.type
_entity.pdbx_description
1 polymer ?
#
loop_
_entity_poly.entity_id
_entity_poly.type
_entity_poly.pdbx_seq_one_letter_code
_entity_poly.pdbx_strand_id
1 'polypeptide(L)' 'MAGERLKELQDAIIAGNIPQLVLASLSHAIDSRSSDVHIEPEKNKVRIRFRIDGVLRRIVEYPPNIHPAVV' A
#
# COMPACT_ATOMS: atom_id res chain seq x y z
N MET A 1 -2.05 -2.23 16.32
CA MET A 1 -3.27 -3.00 15.95
C MET A 1 -3.49 -2.95 14.44
N ALA A 2 -4.15 -3.91 13.79
CA ALA A 2 -4.27 -3.93 12.31
C ALA A 2 -4.82 -2.62 11.68
N GLY A 3 -5.72 -1.92 12.38
CA GLY A 3 -6.25 -0.63 11.93
C GLY A 3 -5.26 0.55 12.00
N GLU A 4 -4.23 0.45 12.84
CA GLU A 4 -3.23 1.50 13.04
C GLU A 4 -2.28 1.62 11.83
N ARG A 5 -1.83 0.49 11.30
CA ARG A 5 -0.97 0.42 10.11
C ARG A 5 -1.66 0.95 8.86
N LEU A 6 -2.93 0.63 8.69
CA LEU A 6 -3.73 1.16 7.59
C LEU A 6 -3.84 2.68 7.67
N LYS A 7 -4.02 3.23 8.88
CA LYS A 7 -4.07 4.67 9.11
C LYS A 7 -2.74 5.33 8.78
N GLU A 8 -1.61 4.80 9.25
CA GLU A 8 -0.28 5.32 8.92
C GLU A 8 -0.03 5.37 7.40
N LEU A 9 -0.47 4.34 6.69
CA LEU A 9 -0.36 4.27 5.24
C LEU A 9 -1.23 5.31 4.53
N GLN A 10 -2.47 5.49 4.99
CA GLN A 10 -3.38 6.52 4.47
C GLN A 10 -2.85 7.93 4.72
N ASP A 11 -2.33 8.19 5.93
CA ASP A 11 -1.75 9.47 6.31
C ASP A 11 -0.54 9.80 5.41
N ALA A 12 0.30 8.81 5.10
CA ALA A 12 1.44 8.98 4.19
C ALA A 12 1.02 9.35 2.76
N ILE A 13 -0.05 8.73 2.24
CA ILE A 13 -0.61 9.06 0.91
C ILE A 13 -1.13 10.48 0.90
N ILE A 14 -1.91 10.88 1.91
CA ILE A 14 -2.49 12.22 2.02
C ILE A 14 -1.40 13.29 2.10
N ALA A 15 -0.35 13.02 2.87
CA ALA A 15 0.79 13.93 3.01
C ALA A 15 1.71 13.98 1.78
N GLY A 16 1.52 13.08 0.79
CA GLY A 16 2.45 12.94 -0.34
C GLY A 16 3.85 12.47 0.07
N ASN A 17 3.98 11.84 1.25
CA ASN A 17 5.27 11.36 1.77
C ASN A 17 5.55 9.95 1.22
N ILE A 18 6.19 9.89 0.06
CA ILE A 18 6.45 8.64 -0.67
C ILE A 18 7.34 7.67 0.11
N PRO A 19 8.46 8.08 0.75
CA PRO A 19 9.24 7.18 1.59
C PRO A 19 8.40 6.54 2.71
N GLN A 20 7.54 7.32 3.37
CA GLN A 20 6.67 6.80 4.42
C GLN A 20 5.58 5.87 3.87
N LEU A 21 5.06 6.15 2.67
CA LEU A 21 4.10 5.27 1.99
C LEU A 21 4.70 3.89 1.73
N VAL A 22 5.94 3.85 1.23
CA VAL A 22 6.66 2.59 0.97
C VAL A 22 6.93 1.86 2.28
N LEU A 23 7.48 2.56 3.27
CA LEU A 23 7.77 1.98 4.59
C LEU A 23 6.49 1.41 5.24
N ALA A 24 5.43 2.20 5.34
CA ALA A 24 4.17 1.79 5.95
C ALA A 24 3.52 0.63 5.19
N SER A 25 3.60 0.61 3.86
CA SER A 25 3.11 -0.51 3.04
C SER A 25 3.83 -1.81 3.37
N LEU A 26 5.17 -1.78 3.43
CA LEU A 26 5.98 -2.96 3.73
C LEU A 26 5.79 -3.42 5.17
N SER A 27 5.77 -2.50 6.13
CA SER A 27 5.47 -2.83 7.54
C SER A 27 4.09 -3.46 7.69
N HIS A 28 3.08 -2.92 7.01
CA HIS A 28 1.74 -3.51 7.04
C HIS A 28 1.69 -4.90 6.39
N ALA A 29 2.42 -5.12 5.30
CA ALA A 29 2.51 -6.42 4.66
C ALA A 29 3.14 -7.48 5.58
N ILE A 30 4.22 -7.12 6.30
CA ILE A 30 4.88 -7.99 7.28
C ILE A 30 3.92 -8.32 8.44
N ASP A 31 3.29 -7.31 9.03
CA ASP A 31 2.32 -7.50 10.13
C ASP A 31 1.14 -8.41 9.70
N SER A 32 0.75 -8.31 8.43
CA SER A 32 -0.33 -9.11 7.82
C SER A 32 0.13 -10.48 7.33
N ARG A 33 1.42 -10.83 7.49
CA ARG A 33 2.06 -12.05 6.98
C ARG A 33 1.80 -12.27 5.48
N SER A 34 1.87 -11.20 4.71
CA SER A 34 1.68 -11.28 3.27
C SER A 34 2.89 -11.92 2.58
N SER A 35 2.63 -12.79 1.60
CA SER A 35 3.68 -13.35 0.76
C SER A 35 4.12 -12.41 -0.36
N ASP A 36 3.19 -11.58 -0.85
CA ASP A 36 3.39 -10.71 -2.02
C ASP A 36 2.73 -9.35 -1.81
N VAL A 37 3.46 -8.28 -2.09
CA VAL A 37 2.91 -6.92 -2.21
C VAL A 37 2.76 -6.60 -3.69
N HIS A 38 1.51 -6.47 -4.13
CA HIS A 38 1.17 -6.10 -5.49
C HIS A 38 0.89 -4.60 -5.57
N ILE A 39 1.58 -3.91 -6.47
CA ILE A 39 1.34 -2.51 -6.84
C ILE A 39 0.82 -2.50 -8.27
N GLU A 40 -0.44 -2.10 -8.45
CA GLU A 40 -1.20 -2.31 -9.68
C GLU A 40 -1.71 -0.98 -10.26
N PRO A 41 -1.01 -0.42 -11.25
CA PRO A 41 -1.49 0.76 -11.95
C PRO A 41 -2.74 0.45 -12.77
N GLU A 42 -3.80 1.22 -12.54
CA GLU A 42 -5.01 1.25 -13.36
C GLU A 42 -5.16 2.61 -14.02
N LYS A 43 -6.17 2.77 -14.89
CA LYS A 43 -6.38 4.00 -15.67
C LYS A 43 -6.45 5.28 -14.83
N ASN A 44 -7.08 5.23 -13.65
CA ASN A 44 -7.39 6.42 -12.84
C ASN A 44 -6.77 6.39 -11.43
N LYS A 45 -6.06 5.31 -11.08
CA LYS A 45 -5.57 5.06 -9.72
C LYS A 45 -4.53 3.95 -9.74
N VAL A 46 -3.77 3.84 -8.68
CA VAL A 46 -2.94 2.67 -8.41
C VAL A 46 -3.48 1.97 -7.18
N ARG A 47 -3.58 0.64 -7.23
CA ARG A 47 -4.03 -0.18 -6.11
C ARG A 47 -2.86 -0.93 -5.50
N ILE A 48 -2.79 -0.95 -4.17
CA ILE A 48 -1.94 -1.87 -3.42
C ILE A 48 -2.79 -3.04 -2.93
N ARG A 49 -2.35 -4.27 -3.24
CA ARG A 49 -2.95 -5.51 -2.73
C ARG A 49 -1.90 -6.39 -2.06
N PHE A 50 -2.32 -7.10 -1.02
CA PHE A 50 -1.49 -8.09 -0.34
C PHE A 50 -2.02 -9.49 -0.64
N ARG A 51 -1.14 -10.45 -0.92
CA ARG A 51 -1.50 -11.86 -0.90
C ARG A 51 -1.39 -12.39 0.53
N ILE A 52 -2.51 -12.75 1.12
CA ILE A 52 -2.61 -13.27 2.49
C ILE A 52 -3.35 -14.60 2.41
N ASP A 53 -2.69 -15.68 2.83
CA ASP A 53 -3.19 -17.05 2.72
C ASP A 53 -3.65 -17.42 1.30
N GLY A 54 -2.87 -17.00 0.29
CA GLY A 54 -3.16 -17.23 -1.12
C GLY A 54 -4.18 -16.25 -1.74
N VAL A 55 -4.89 -15.47 -0.94
CA VAL A 55 -5.95 -14.56 -1.39
C VAL A 55 -5.45 -13.12 -1.51
N LEU A 56 -5.72 -12.47 -2.64
CA LEU A 56 -5.40 -11.06 -2.84
C LEU A 56 -6.43 -10.15 -2.14
N ARG A 57 -5.96 -9.36 -1.18
CA ARG A 57 -6.78 -8.40 -0.42
C ARG A 57 -6.40 -6.97 -0.80
N ARG A 58 -7.40 -6.13 -1.07
CA ARG A 58 -7.21 -4.69 -1.32
C ARG A 58 -6.85 -3.99 -0.01
N ILE A 59 -5.78 -3.21 -0.03
CA ILE A 59 -5.28 -2.48 1.14
C ILE A 59 -5.54 -0.99 1.02
N VAL A 60 -5.01 -0.38 -0.05
CA VAL A 60 -5.16 1.06 -0.29
C VAL A 60 -5.09 1.37 -1.78
N GLU A 61 -5.53 2.57 -2.15
CA GLU A 61 -5.40 3.11 -3.50
C GLU A 61 -4.79 4.51 -3.42
N TYR A 62 -4.00 4.89 -4.43
CA TYR A 62 -3.38 6.22 -4.51
C TYR A 62 -3.41 6.80 -5.94
N PRO A 63 -3.26 8.12 -6.10
CA PRO A 63 -3.28 8.78 -7.41
C PRO A 63 -2.14 8.34 -8.35
N PRO A 64 -2.37 8.21 -9.66
CA PRO A 64 -1.35 7.71 -10.60
C PRO A 64 -0.11 8.63 -10.73
N ASN A 65 -0.23 9.92 -10.42
CA ASN A 65 0.88 10.87 -10.53
C ASN A 65 2.02 10.61 -9.54
N ILE A 66 1.78 9.90 -8.42
CA ILE A 66 2.86 9.56 -7.47
C ILE A 66 3.53 8.21 -7.77
N HIS A 67 2.91 7.38 -8.62
CA HIS A 67 3.38 6.02 -8.92
C HIS A 67 4.84 5.92 -9.37
N PRO A 68 5.34 6.81 -10.27
CA PRO A 68 6.73 6.71 -10.75
C PRO A 68 7.81 6.89 -9.68
N ALA A 69 7.45 7.39 -8.50
CA ALA A 69 8.37 7.52 -7.37
C ALA A 69 8.22 6.38 -6.35
N VAL A 70 7.22 5.50 -6.53
CA VAL A 70 7.00 4.33 -5.67
C VAL A 70 7.78 3.11 -6.18
N VAL A 71 7.93 2.95 -7.50
CA VAL A 71 8.59 1.80 -8.17
C VAL A 71 9.49 2.24 -9.31
#